data_AF-A0A426GH11-F1
#
_entry.id   AF-A0A426GH11-F1
#
_cell.length_a   1.000
_cell.length_b   1.000
_cell.length_c   1.000
_cell.angle_alpha   90.00
_cell.angle_beta   90.00
_cell.angle_gamma   90.00
#
_symmetry.space_group_name_H-M   'P 1'
#
loop_
_entity.id
_entity.type
_entity.pdbx_description
1 polymer ?
#
loop_
_entity_poly.entity_id
_entity_poly.type
_entity_poly.pdbx_seq_one_letter_code
_entity_poly.pdbx_strand_id
1 'polypeptide(L)'
;MAKSLSPARVRAIADLQEIRDQRPVNSLEYASADHAIDLVMNETRPENAFLVPNALRDARSVLLRQRRREATRQAPVEEVDTADGFEAISPSALMCQSPEQALIWSEGYRKLAAWAAGRSVRTARCLEHWRYGNTAAEGAGLLNISRRTVMTERKTIRLAARNAGAN
;
A
#
# COMPACT_ATOMS: atom_id res chain seq x y z
N MET A 1 -20.95 17.41 -26.21
CA MET A 1 -19.83 16.69 -26.85
C MET A 1 -19.01 16.04 -25.76
N ALA A 2 -18.94 14.71 -25.71
CA ALA A 2 -18.03 14.03 -24.79
C ALA A 2 -16.60 14.37 -25.24
N LYS A 3 -15.85 15.11 -24.43
CA LYS A 3 -14.43 15.34 -24.71
C LYS A 3 -13.73 14.00 -24.65
N SER A 4 -13.07 13.63 -25.74
CA SER A 4 -12.22 12.44 -25.77
C SER A 4 -11.04 12.64 -24.81
N LEU A 5 -10.75 11.64 -23.99
CA LEU A 5 -9.55 11.63 -23.14
C LEU A 5 -8.28 11.81 -23.99
N SER A 6 -7.29 12.51 -23.45
CA SER A 6 -6.00 12.65 -24.11
C SER A 6 -5.27 11.29 -24.21
N PRO A 7 -4.38 11.08 -25.20
CA PRO A 7 -3.58 9.86 -25.29
C PRO A 7 -2.74 9.59 -24.05
N ALA A 8 -2.28 10.63 -23.35
CA ALA A 8 -1.53 10.49 -22.10
C ALA A 8 -2.40 9.90 -20.98
N ARG A 9 -3.67 10.33 -20.86
CA ARG A 9 -4.61 9.75 -19.89
C ARG A 9 -5.01 8.33 -20.23
N VAL A 10 -5.24 8.03 -21.51
CA VAL A 10 -5.57 6.66 -21.93
C VAL A 10 -4.44 5.70 -21.55
N ARG A 11 -3.18 6.07 -21.78
CA ARG A 11 -2.01 5.28 -21.32
C ARG A 11 -1.97 5.15 -19.80
N ALA A 12 -2.13 6.26 -19.08
CA ALA A 12 -2.12 6.24 -17.62
C ALA A 12 -3.25 5.35 -17.03
N ILE A 13 -4.42 5.31 -17.66
CA ILE A 13 -5.52 4.42 -17.26
C ILE A 13 -5.13 2.96 -17.50
N ALA A 14 -4.55 2.63 -18.66
CA ALA A 14 -4.09 1.27 -18.95
C ALA A 14 -3.02 0.80 -17.95
N ASP A 15 -2.04 1.65 -17.64
CA ASP A 15 -0.99 1.36 -16.65
C ASP A 15 -1.60 1.10 -15.26
N LEU A 16 -2.58 1.91 -14.85
CA LEU A 16 -3.26 1.75 -13.57
C LEU A 16 -4.15 0.49 -13.51
N GLN A 17 -4.80 0.12 -14.62
CA GLN A 17 -5.56 -1.13 -14.74
C GLN A 17 -4.63 -2.34 -14.60
N GLU A 18 -3.48 -2.33 -15.28
CA GLU A 18 -2.48 -3.38 -15.12
C GLU A 18 -1.99 -3.49 -13.67
N ILE A 19 -1.67 -2.35 -13.03
CA ILE A 19 -1.28 -2.31 -11.62
C ILE A 19 -2.40 -2.88 -10.73
N ARG A 20 -3.66 -2.50 -10.96
CA ARG A 20 -4.81 -2.96 -10.19
C ARG A 20 -4.98 -4.47 -10.31
N ASP A 21 -4.95 -5.00 -11.53
CA ASP A 21 -5.26 -6.40 -11.81
C ASP A 21 -4.14 -7.36 -11.32
N GLN A 22 -2.92 -6.84 -11.08
CA GLN A 22 -1.84 -7.55 -10.39
C GLN A 22 -1.96 -7.56 -8.85
N ARG A 23 -3.04 -7.04 -8.27
CA ARG A 23 -3.22 -6.93 -6.82
C ARG A 23 -4.44 -7.73 -6.35
N PRO A 24 -4.43 -8.24 -5.11
CA PRO A 24 -5.61 -8.91 -4.57
C PRO A 24 -6.81 -7.96 -4.52
N VAL A 25 -7.96 -8.38 -5.04
CA VAL A 25 -9.19 -7.55 -5.18
C VAL A 25 -9.61 -6.85 -3.89
N ASN A 26 -9.37 -7.47 -2.73
CA ASN A 26 -9.75 -6.93 -1.42
C ASN A 26 -8.60 -6.20 -0.70
N SER A 27 -7.52 -5.88 -1.41
CA SER A 27 -6.38 -5.17 -0.84
C SER A 27 -6.54 -3.65 -0.97
N LEU A 28 -5.87 -2.92 -0.06
CA LEU A 28 -5.78 -1.47 -0.16
C LEU A 28 -5.07 -1.03 -1.46
N GLU A 29 -4.08 -1.79 -1.93
CA GLU A 29 -3.39 -1.49 -3.21
C GLU A 29 -4.35 -1.58 -4.40
N TYR A 30 -5.24 -2.60 -4.42
CA TYR A 30 -6.26 -2.73 -5.45
C TYR A 30 -7.22 -1.54 -5.42
N ALA A 31 -7.79 -1.25 -4.25
CA ALA A 31 -8.71 -0.11 -4.08
C ALA A 31 -8.04 1.23 -4.41
N SER A 32 -6.76 1.39 -4.08
CA SER A 32 -5.99 2.60 -4.40
C SER A 32 -5.76 2.73 -5.91
N ALA A 33 -5.47 1.64 -6.61
CA ALA A 33 -5.30 1.64 -8.06
C ALA A 33 -6.63 1.93 -8.77
N ASP A 34 -7.73 1.33 -8.31
CA ASP A 34 -9.07 1.59 -8.84
C ASP A 34 -9.47 3.05 -8.66
N HIS A 35 -9.33 3.60 -7.44
CA HIS A 35 -9.62 5.00 -7.19
C HIS A 35 -8.63 5.96 -7.91
N ALA A 36 -7.39 5.54 -8.15
CA ALA A 36 -6.45 6.31 -8.97
C ALA A 36 -6.90 6.43 -10.43
N ILE A 37 -7.57 5.40 -10.97
CA ILE A 37 -8.17 5.48 -12.30
C ILE A 37 -9.21 6.61 -12.33
N ASP A 38 -10.11 6.68 -11.35
CA ASP A 38 -11.09 7.77 -11.24
C ASP A 38 -10.42 9.15 -11.21
N LEU A 39 -9.32 9.28 -10.46
CA LEU A 39 -8.57 10.53 -10.39
C LEU A 39 -7.93 10.92 -11.73
N VAL A 40 -7.47 9.95 -12.53
CA VAL A 40 -6.92 10.18 -13.87
C VAL A 40 -8.01 10.50 -14.88
N MET A 41 -9.23 9.97 -14.72
CA MET A 41 -10.37 10.34 -15.56
C MET A 41 -10.80 11.80 -15.36
N ASN A 42 -10.47 12.41 -14.21
CA ASN A 42 -10.79 13.82 -13.95
C ASN A 42 -9.91 14.78 -14.79
N GLU A 43 -10.53 15.45 -15.76
CA GLU A 43 -9.90 16.40 -16.69
C GLU A 43 -9.16 17.57 -16.00
N THR A 44 -9.54 17.94 -14.77
CA THR A 44 -8.91 19.05 -14.03
C THR A 44 -7.51 18.72 -13.54
N ARG A 45 -7.13 17.43 -13.53
CA ARG A 45 -5.82 16.98 -13.03
C ARG A 45 -4.72 17.28 -14.06
N PRO A 46 -3.58 17.85 -13.67
CA PRO A 46 -2.52 18.17 -14.63
C PRO A 46 -1.88 16.89 -15.20
N GLU A 47 -1.68 16.86 -16.52
CA GLU A 47 -0.94 15.80 -17.21
C GLU A 47 0.56 16.08 -17.10
N ASN A 48 1.24 15.32 -16.26
CA ASN A 48 2.69 15.40 -16.09
C ASN A 48 3.31 14.00 -16.06
N ALA A 49 4.65 13.93 -16.10
CA ALA A 49 5.39 12.66 -16.07
C ALA A 49 5.09 11.80 -14.83
N PHE A 50 4.50 12.38 -13.79
CA PHE A 50 4.17 11.74 -12.52
C PHE A 50 2.66 11.53 -12.34
N LEU A 51 1.85 11.58 -13.41
CA LEU A 51 0.39 11.47 -13.32
C LEU A 51 -0.07 10.21 -12.59
N VAL A 52 0.45 9.04 -13.00
CA VAL A 52 0.16 7.72 -12.41
C VAL A 52 0.61 7.63 -10.94
N PRO A 53 1.89 7.87 -10.58
CA PRO A 53 2.31 7.77 -9.18
C PRO A 53 1.61 8.81 -8.28
N ASN A 54 1.35 10.02 -8.78
CA ASN A 54 0.58 11.01 -8.03
C ASN A 54 -0.87 10.57 -7.83
N ALA A 55 -1.49 9.90 -8.81
CA ALA A 55 -2.85 9.39 -8.69
C ALA A 55 -2.93 8.30 -7.62
N LEU A 56 -2.01 7.34 -7.67
CA LEU A 56 -1.93 6.26 -6.68
C LEU A 56 -1.71 6.79 -5.26
N ARG A 57 -0.79 7.75 -5.10
CA ARG A 57 -0.50 8.36 -3.80
C ARG A 57 -1.73 9.08 -3.22
N ASP A 58 -2.40 9.88 -4.05
CA ASP A 58 -3.56 10.66 -3.61
C ASP A 58 -4.74 9.74 -3.30
N ALA A 59 -5.02 8.77 -4.17
CA ALA A 59 -6.06 7.77 -3.97
C ALA A 59 -5.84 6.99 -2.68
N ARG A 60 -4.63 6.49 -2.47
CA ARG A 60 -4.25 5.81 -1.23
C ARG A 60 -4.45 6.73 -0.02
N SER A 61 -3.97 7.96 -0.08
CA SER A 61 -4.06 8.91 1.04
C SER A 61 -5.52 9.16 1.44
N VAL A 62 -6.42 9.25 0.46
CA VAL A 62 -7.87 9.36 0.69
C VAL A 62 -8.40 8.12 1.39
N LEU A 63 -8.11 6.93 0.86
CA LEU A 63 -8.57 5.66 1.42
C LEU A 63 -8.04 5.41 2.85
N LEU A 64 -6.78 5.76 3.12
CA LEU A 64 -6.23 5.67 4.47
C LEU A 64 -6.93 6.60 5.44
N ARG A 65 -7.23 7.84 5.02
CA ARG A 65 -7.99 8.78 5.85
C ARG A 65 -9.41 8.28 6.11
N GLN A 66 -10.05 7.63 5.13
CA GLN A 66 -11.38 7.03 5.30
C GLN A 66 -11.34 5.86 6.28
N ARG A 67 -10.43 4.90 6.10
CA ARG A 67 -10.24 3.76 7.01
C ARG A 67 -9.97 4.21 8.45
N ARG A 68 -9.15 5.25 8.64
CA ARG A 68 -8.90 5.84 9.97
C ARG A 68 -10.18 6.40 10.58
N ARG A 69 -10.97 7.16 9.83
CA ARG A 69 -12.25 7.72 10.32
C ARG A 69 -13.25 6.64 10.67
N GLU A 70 -13.33 5.56 9.88
CA GLU A 70 -14.19 4.41 10.15
C GLU A 70 -13.77 3.68 11.42
N ALA A 71 -12.46 3.43 11.59
CA ALA A 71 -11.92 2.85 12.80
C ALA A 71 -12.24 3.69 14.06
N THR A 72 -12.13 5.02 13.96
CA THR A 72 -12.51 5.93 15.07
C THR A 72 -14.00 5.88 15.39
N ARG A 73 -14.87 5.64 14.39
CA ARG A 73 -16.33 5.61 14.58
C ARG A 73 -16.85 4.30 15.18
N GLN A 74 -16.10 3.20 15.02
CA GLN A 74 -16.55 1.85 15.41
C GLN A 74 -15.91 1.33 16.72
N ALA A 75 -14.99 2.07 17.35
CA ALA A 75 -14.30 1.61 18.56
C ALA A 75 -15.02 2.02 19.86
N PRO A 76 -15.22 1.11 20.83
CA PRO A 76 -15.41 1.48 22.24
C PRO A 76 -14.12 2.12 22.76
N VAL A 77 -14.25 3.08 23.67
CA VAL A 77 -13.21 4.03 24.13
C VAL A 77 -11.93 3.38 24.71
N GLU A 78 -11.88 2.07 24.96
CA GLU A 78 -10.75 1.41 25.64
C GLU A 78 -9.65 0.82 24.74
N GLU A 79 -9.81 0.80 23.42
CA GLU A 79 -8.72 0.44 22.50
C GLU A 79 -8.61 1.43 21.35
N VAL A 80 -8.43 2.71 21.67
CA VAL A 80 -7.70 3.61 20.77
C VAL A 80 -6.23 3.24 20.85
N ASP A 81 -5.93 2.01 20.39
CA ASP A 81 -4.61 1.52 20.02
C ASP A 81 -4.04 2.63 19.14
N THR A 82 -3.08 3.38 19.68
CA THR A 82 -2.76 4.73 19.22
C THR A 82 -2.73 4.78 17.70
N ALA A 83 -3.43 5.77 17.15
CA ALA A 83 -3.46 6.10 15.74
C ALA A 83 -2.05 6.26 15.10
N ASP A 84 -0.98 6.23 15.92
CA ASP A 84 0.42 6.08 15.55
C ASP A 84 0.75 4.73 14.86
N GLY A 85 -0.03 3.68 15.09
CA GLY A 85 0.23 2.32 14.58
C GLY A 85 -0.41 1.97 13.24
N PHE A 86 -1.30 2.80 12.69
CA PHE A 86 -2.23 2.37 11.64
C PHE A 86 -1.57 2.11 10.27
N GLU A 87 -0.70 2.97 9.73
CA GLU A 87 0.13 2.68 8.55
C GLU A 87 1.26 3.69 8.44
N ALA A 88 2.30 3.57 9.28
CA ALA A 88 3.58 4.17 8.93
C ALA A 88 4.14 3.39 7.74
N ILE A 89 3.71 3.78 6.54
CA ILE A 89 4.20 3.36 5.21
C ILE A 89 4.11 1.84 5.01
N SER A 90 3.01 1.38 4.40
CA SER A 90 3.12 0.11 3.65
C SER A 90 4.28 0.28 2.68
N PRO A 91 5.28 -0.62 2.67
CA PRO A 91 6.35 -0.55 1.73
C PRO A 91 5.72 -0.86 0.36
N SER A 92 5.46 0.17 -0.43
CA SER A 92 4.96 0.07 -1.79
C SER A 92 5.80 0.96 -2.69
N ALA A 93 6.41 0.37 -3.72
CA ALA A 93 7.14 1.09 -4.77
C ALA A 93 6.34 2.23 -5.38
N LEU A 94 5.01 2.12 -5.36
CA LEU A 94 4.08 3.08 -5.94
C LEU A 94 4.09 4.44 -5.22
N MET A 95 4.72 4.53 -4.05
CA MET A 95 4.87 5.76 -3.26
C MET A 95 6.17 6.52 -3.58
N CYS A 96 7.05 5.94 -4.39
CA CYS A 96 8.33 6.56 -4.75
C CYS A 96 8.11 7.73 -5.72
N GLN A 97 8.76 8.86 -5.44
CA GLN A 97 8.62 10.10 -6.21
C GLN A 97 9.60 10.17 -7.40
N SER A 98 10.54 9.24 -7.47
CA SER A 98 11.48 9.12 -8.59
C SER A 98 11.74 7.65 -8.93
N PRO A 99 12.16 7.36 -10.18
CA PRO A 99 12.61 6.02 -10.56
C PRO A 99 13.75 5.50 -9.68
N GLU A 100 14.67 6.38 -9.26
CA GLU A 100 15.78 6.05 -8.36
C GLU A 100 15.27 5.59 -6.99
N GLN A 101 14.31 6.31 -6.40
CA GLN A 101 13.67 5.90 -5.16
C GLN A 101 12.95 4.55 -5.30
N ALA A 102 12.29 4.32 -6.44
CA ALA A 102 11.62 3.05 -6.71
C ALA A 102 12.62 1.89 -6.82
N LEU A 103 13.79 2.13 -7.43
CA LEU A 103 14.87 1.15 -7.51
C LEU A 103 15.45 0.83 -6.12
N ILE A 104 15.83 1.85 -5.35
CA ILE A 104 16.33 1.70 -3.98
C ILE A 104 15.32 0.93 -3.13
N TRP A 105 14.04 1.31 -3.21
CA TRP A 105 12.98 0.62 -2.51
C TRP A 105 12.85 -0.83 -2.95
N SER A 106 12.86 -1.11 -4.25
CA SER A 106 12.70 -2.47 -4.79
C SER A 106 13.83 -3.40 -4.33
N GLU A 107 15.05 -2.87 -4.27
CA GLU A 107 16.21 -3.61 -3.80
C GLU A 107 16.13 -3.85 -2.28
N GLY A 108 15.78 -2.82 -1.50
CA GLY A 108 15.56 -2.94 -0.07
C GLY A 108 14.46 -3.96 0.28
N TYR A 109 13.33 -3.90 -0.42
CA TYR A 109 12.23 -4.86 -0.26
C TYR A 109 12.68 -6.28 -0.63
N ARG A 110 13.46 -6.46 -1.70
CA ARG A 110 13.96 -7.78 -2.10
C ARG A 110 14.83 -8.40 -1.02
N LYS A 111 15.75 -7.61 -0.42
CA LYS A 111 16.59 -8.05 0.71
C LYS A 111 15.74 -8.43 1.92
N LEU A 112 14.76 -7.60 2.27
CA LEU A 112 13.85 -7.86 3.39
C LEU A 112 12.97 -9.09 3.16
N ALA A 113 12.49 -9.30 1.93
CA ALA A 113 11.70 -10.47 1.56
C ALA A 113 12.50 -11.77 1.63
N ALA A 114 13.74 -11.76 1.15
CA ALA A 114 14.65 -12.90 1.28
C ALA A 114 14.92 -13.23 2.76
N TRP A 115 15.17 -12.21 3.59
CA TRP A 115 15.31 -12.38 5.03
C TRP A 115 14.04 -12.97 5.68
N ALA A 116 12.86 -12.45 5.33
CA ALA A 116 11.60 -12.91 5.89
C ALA A 116 11.31 -14.37 5.51
N ALA A 117 11.58 -14.75 4.26
CA ALA A 117 11.48 -16.12 3.77
C ALA A 117 12.45 -17.07 4.49
N GLY A 118 13.68 -16.62 4.73
CA GLY A 118 14.67 -17.40 5.50
C GLY A 118 14.33 -17.55 6.99
N ARG A 119 13.54 -16.62 7.55
CA ARG A 119 13.11 -16.68 8.95
C ARG A 119 11.96 -17.66 9.17
N SER A 120 10.85 -17.47 8.45
CA SER A 120 9.72 -18.39 8.47
C SER A 120 8.72 -18.08 7.35
N VAL A 121 7.99 -19.11 6.88
CA VAL A 121 6.86 -18.92 5.94
C VAL A 121 5.84 -17.93 6.48
N ARG A 122 5.59 -17.93 7.80
CA ARG A 122 4.68 -16.99 8.44
C ARG A 122 5.16 -15.55 8.32
N THR A 123 6.41 -15.27 8.62
CA THR A 123 7.00 -13.93 8.53
C THR A 123 6.93 -13.42 7.08
N ALA A 124 7.25 -14.27 6.10
CA ALA A 124 7.15 -13.93 4.69
C ALA A 124 5.71 -13.56 4.28
N ARG A 125 4.73 -14.38 4.66
CA ARG A 125 3.31 -14.08 4.39
C ARG A 125 2.86 -12.81 5.12
N CYS A 126 3.26 -12.59 6.37
CA CYS A 126 2.98 -11.36 7.10
C CYS A 126 3.55 -10.11 6.39
N LEU A 127 4.77 -10.19 5.86
CA LEU A 127 5.38 -9.12 5.07
C LEU A 127 4.59 -8.84 3.78
N GLU A 128 4.19 -9.89 3.06
CA GLU A 128 3.42 -9.76 1.83
C GLU A 128 2.05 -9.10 2.07
N HIS A 129 1.28 -9.59 3.05
CA HIS A 129 0.00 -8.98 3.41
C HIS A 129 0.17 -7.53 3.87
N TRP A 130 1.27 -7.23 4.56
CA TRP A 130 1.57 -5.87 4.98
C TRP A 130 1.90 -4.97 3.79
N ARG A 131 2.67 -5.46 2.80
CA ARG A 131 2.94 -4.76 1.53
C ARG A 131 1.66 -4.45 0.75
N TYR A 132 0.66 -5.32 0.78
CA TYR A 132 -0.63 -5.05 0.16
C TYR A 132 -1.51 -4.07 0.94
N GLY A 133 -1.00 -3.50 2.03
CA GLY A 133 -1.70 -2.52 2.85
C GLY A 133 -2.82 -3.12 3.69
N ASN A 134 -2.81 -4.42 3.95
CA ASN A 134 -3.77 -5.02 4.88
C ASN A 134 -3.49 -4.55 6.31
N THR A 135 -4.52 -4.31 7.10
CA THR A 135 -4.41 -4.04 8.54
C THR A 135 -3.94 -5.29 9.29
N ALA A 136 -3.57 -5.14 10.57
CA ALA A 136 -3.21 -6.30 11.39
C ALA A 136 -4.40 -7.26 11.59
N ALA A 137 -5.63 -6.71 11.63
CA ALA A 137 -6.86 -7.49 11.74
C ALA A 137 -7.19 -8.23 10.42
N GLU A 138 -7.11 -7.54 9.28
CA GLU A 138 -7.29 -8.15 7.95
C GLU A 138 -6.24 -9.25 7.71
N GLY A 139 -4.97 -8.96 8.01
CA GLY A 139 -3.88 -9.93 7.92
C GLY A 139 -4.08 -11.14 8.84
N ALA A 140 -4.60 -10.93 10.06
CA ALA A 140 -4.91 -12.01 10.99
C ALA A 140 -5.99 -12.95 10.43
N GLY A 141 -7.06 -12.38 9.87
CA GLY A 141 -8.12 -13.14 9.19
C GLY A 141 -7.60 -13.93 7.99
N LEU A 142 -6.81 -13.30 7.11
CA LEU A 142 -6.27 -13.93 5.91
C LEU A 142 -5.22 -15.03 6.20
N LEU A 143 -4.49 -14.90 7.31
CA LEU A 143 -3.45 -15.84 7.72
C LEU A 143 -3.94 -16.90 8.71
N ASN A 144 -5.18 -16.79 9.18
CA ASN A 144 -5.75 -17.62 10.24
C ASN A 144 -4.85 -17.66 11.51
N ILE A 145 -4.37 -16.50 11.93
CA ILE A 145 -3.55 -16.31 13.15
C ILE A 145 -4.08 -15.13 13.96
N SER A 146 -3.64 -15.00 15.22
CA SER A 146 -4.08 -13.87 16.05
C SER A 146 -3.54 -12.52 15.55
N ARG A 147 -4.32 -11.44 15.74
CA ARG A 147 -3.87 -10.05 15.51
C ARG A 147 -2.56 -9.73 16.23
N ARG A 148 -2.42 -10.20 17.48
CA ARG A 148 -1.20 -10.04 18.29
C ARG A 148 0.00 -10.69 17.60
N THR A 149 -0.16 -11.87 17.02
CA THR A 149 0.90 -12.55 16.26
C THR A 149 1.32 -11.73 15.04
N VAL A 150 0.36 -11.20 14.26
CA VAL A 150 0.67 -10.33 13.10
C VAL A 150 1.46 -9.09 13.54
N MET A 151 1.07 -8.46 14.66
CA MET A 151 1.76 -7.28 15.18
C MET A 151 3.20 -7.60 15.62
N THR A 152 3.42 -8.73 16.28
CA THR A 152 4.75 -9.22 16.63
C THR A 152 5.62 -9.40 15.39
N GLU A 153 5.12 -10.11 14.37
CA GLU A 153 5.84 -10.33 13.12
C GLU A 153 6.18 -9.00 12.43
N ARG A 154 5.23 -8.04 12.36
CA ARG A 154 5.49 -6.70 11.80
C ARG A 154 6.54 -5.91 12.59
N LYS A 155 6.57 -6.02 13.91
CA LYS A 155 7.61 -5.39 14.74
C LYS A 155 8.98 -5.99 14.42
N THR A 156 9.04 -7.31 14.28
CA THR A 156 10.25 -8.03 13.91
C THR A 156 10.76 -7.67 12.51
N ILE A 157 9.87 -7.58 11.53
CA ILE A 157 10.18 -7.13 10.17
C ILE A 157 10.73 -5.70 10.18
N ARG A 158 10.10 -4.77 10.92
CA ARG A 158 10.59 -3.39 11.06
C ARG A 158 11.99 -3.31 11.62
N LEU A 159 12.29 -4.12 12.64
CA LEU A 159 13.62 -4.17 13.23
C LEU A 159 14.66 -4.67 12.22
N ALA A 160 14.32 -5.70 11.44
CA ALA A 160 15.20 -6.22 10.39
C ALA A 160 15.45 -5.19 9.27
N ALA A 161 14.42 -4.46 8.84
CA ALA A 161 14.55 -3.40 7.83
C ALA A 161 15.51 -2.29 8.29
N ARG A 162 15.40 -1.85 9.55
CA ARG A 162 16.30 -0.86 10.15
C ARG A 162 17.75 -1.33 10.20
N ASN A 163 17.96 -2.58 10.63
CA ASN A 163 19.31 -3.17 10.69
C ASN A 163 19.93 -3.38 9.31
N ALA A 164 19.12 -3.51 8.27
CA ALA A 164 19.57 -3.66 6.88
C ALA A 164 19.82 -2.33 6.16
N GLY A 165 19.62 -1.17 6.81
CA GLY A 165 19.81 0.15 6.19
C GLY A 165 18.73 0.54 5.17
N ALA A 166 17.58 -0.14 5.16
CA ALA A 166 16.44 0.20 4.31
C ALA A 166 15.54 1.22 5.04
N ASN A 167 15.88 2.51 4.94
CA ASN A 167 15.00 3.62 5.36
C ASN A 167 14.20 4.15 4.17
#